data_AF-A0A949JB81-F1
#
_entry.id   AF-A0A949JB81-F1
#
_cell.length_a   1.000
_cell.length_b   1.000
_cell.length_c   1.000
_cell.angle_alpha   90.00
_cell.angle_beta   90.00
_cell.angle_gamma   90.00
#
_symmetry.space_group_name_H-M   'P 1'
#
loop_
_entity.id
_entity.type
_entity.pdbx_description
1 polymer ?
#
loop_
_entity_poly.entity_id
_entity_poly.type
_entity_poly.pdbx_seq_one_letter_code
_entity_poly.pdbx_strand_id
1 'polypeptide(L)'
;MNDETTPRGWIDDDELAAMALGADPNPVIDPDQPPWSAVGHDVALLPGWYMAPLSGTRRGTAAKVTIGVIIASFVVINALGLCVTYGWVTVA
;
A
#
# COMPACT_ATOMS: atom_id res chain seq x y z
N MET A 1 35.18 -20.47 -16.96
CA MET A 1 35.01 -21.90 -16.60
C MET A 1 34.23 -21.90 -15.31
N ASN A 2 32.93 -22.19 -15.37
CA ASN A 2 32.07 -22.64 -14.26
C ASN A 2 30.69 -22.92 -14.88
N ASP A 3 30.55 -24.14 -15.39
CA ASP A 3 29.28 -24.84 -15.62
C ASP A 3 29.34 -26.03 -14.67
N GLU A 4 28.30 -26.19 -13.84
CA GLU A 4 27.70 -27.47 -13.49
C GLU A 4 26.65 -27.24 -12.37
N THR A 5 25.36 -27.45 -12.67
CA THR A 5 24.19 -27.62 -11.77
C THR A 5 23.21 -26.45 -11.50
N THR A 6 22.78 -25.69 -12.52
CA THR A 6 21.66 -24.73 -12.34
C THR A 6 20.29 -25.37 -12.64
N PRO A 7 19.43 -25.66 -11.64
CA PRO A 7 18.01 -25.92 -11.90
C PRO A 7 17.39 -24.68 -12.57
N ARG A 8 16.45 -24.84 -13.51
CA ARG A 8 15.85 -23.72 -14.28
C ARG A 8 15.56 -22.50 -13.39
N GLY A 9 16.30 -21.40 -13.59
CA GLY A 9 15.88 -20.06 -13.14
C GLY A 9 16.62 -19.44 -11.95
N TRP A 10 17.93 -19.63 -11.80
CA TRP A 10 18.71 -18.73 -10.92
C TRP A 10 19.28 -17.58 -11.76
N ILE A 11 18.86 -16.36 -11.45
CA ILE A 11 19.45 -15.13 -11.98
C ILE A 11 20.42 -14.57 -10.96
N ASP A 12 21.54 -14.00 -11.41
CA ASP A 12 22.52 -13.37 -10.53
C ASP A 12 22.08 -11.97 -10.07
N ASP A 13 22.62 -11.48 -8.95
CA ASP A 13 22.27 -10.19 -8.39
C ASP A 13 22.67 -9.03 -9.32
N ASP A 14 23.82 -9.13 -10.00
CA ASP A 14 24.26 -8.11 -10.96
C ASP A 14 23.36 -8.08 -12.20
N GLU A 15 22.92 -9.24 -12.66
CA GLU A 15 21.98 -9.37 -13.78
C GLU A 15 20.60 -8.81 -13.40
N LEU A 16 20.11 -9.10 -12.19
CA LEU A 16 18.87 -8.56 -11.65
C LEU A 16 18.94 -7.03 -11.51
N ALA A 17 20.06 -6.51 -11.00
CA ALA A 17 20.29 -5.07 -10.86
C ALA A 17 20.31 -4.37 -12.23
N ALA A 18 20.95 -4.97 -13.24
CA ALA A 18 20.96 -4.44 -14.59
C ALA A 18 19.55 -4.38 -15.20
N MET A 19 18.71 -5.41 -15.00
CA MET A 19 17.32 -5.37 -15.45
C MET A 19 16.48 -4.32 -14.71
N ALA A 20 16.66 -4.19 -13.40
CA ALA A 20 15.93 -3.19 -12.60
C ALA A 20 16.29 -1.75 -13.02
N LEU A 21 17.58 -1.49 -13.29
CA LEU A 21 18.06 -0.19 -13.75
C LEU A 21 17.68 0.10 -15.21
N GLY A 22 17.57 -0.93 -16.05
CA GLY A 22 17.17 -0.81 -17.45
C GLY A 22 15.65 -0.74 -17.68
N ALA A 23 14.84 -0.95 -16.63
CA ALA A 23 13.39 -0.90 -16.73
C ALA A 23 12.89 0.52 -17.02
N ASP A 24 11.86 0.63 -17.87
CA ASP A 24 11.17 1.90 -18.11
C ASP A 24 10.52 2.40 -16.80
N PRO A 25 10.85 3.62 -16.33
CA PRO A 25 10.26 4.17 -15.11
C PRO A 25 8.77 4.53 -15.28
N ASN A 26 8.26 4.66 -16.50
CA ASN A 26 6.87 5.01 -16.77
C ASN A 26 6.26 4.15 -17.89
N PRO A 27 6.14 2.84 -17.66
CA PRO A 27 5.60 1.93 -18.66
C PRO A 27 4.12 2.22 -18.90
N VAL A 28 3.67 2.04 -20.15
CA VAL A 28 2.24 2.07 -20.46
C VAL A 28 1.59 0.84 -19.81
N ILE A 29 0.73 1.09 -18.82
CA ILE A 29 -0.01 0.04 -18.12
C ILE A 29 -1.28 -0.27 -18.89
N ASP A 30 -1.46 -1.53 -19.26
CA ASP A 30 -2.70 -2.03 -19.84
C ASP A 30 -3.86 -1.81 -18.85
N PRO A 31 -4.90 -1.03 -19.21
CA PRO A 31 -6.02 -0.74 -18.32
C PRO A 31 -6.91 -1.96 -18.04
N ASP A 32 -6.85 -2.98 -18.87
CA ASP A 32 -7.62 -4.22 -18.73
C ASP A 32 -6.90 -5.25 -17.85
N GLN A 33 -5.62 -5.02 -17.51
CA GLN A 33 -4.92 -5.83 -16.51
C GLN A 33 -5.60 -5.66 -15.15
N PRO A 34 -5.99 -6.77 -14.48
CA PRO A 34 -6.55 -6.68 -13.15
C PRO A 34 -5.53 -6.03 -12.20
N PRO A 35 -5.97 -5.20 -11.25
CA PRO A 35 -5.08 -4.68 -10.23
C PRO A 35 -4.35 -5.82 -9.53
N TRP A 36 -3.07 -5.61 -9.22
CA TRP A 36 -2.33 -6.56 -8.40
C TRP A 36 -3.09 -6.81 -7.09
N SER A 37 -3.29 -8.08 -6.76
CA SER A 37 -3.96 -8.49 -5.52
C SER A 37 -3.08 -9.49 -4.77
N ALA A 38 -2.81 -9.19 -3.49
CA ALA A 38 -2.11 -10.11 -2.60
C ALA A 38 -2.94 -11.38 -2.28
N VAL A 39 -4.20 -11.44 -2.73
CA VAL A 39 -5.21 -12.43 -2.34
C VAL A 39 -4.92 -13.85 -2.85
N GLY A 40 -3.87 -14.06 -3.66
CA GLY A 40 -3.43 -15.38 -4.11
C GLY A 40 -2.12 -15.90 -3.51
N HIS A 41 -1.48 -15.16 -2.60
CA HIS A 41 -0.24 -15.61 -1.93
C HIS A 41 -0.58 -16.27 -0.59
N ASP A 42 -1.33 -17.37 -0.63
CA ASP A 42 -1.50 -18.28 0.53
C ASP A 42 -0.18 -18.99 0.93
N VAL A 43 0.91 -18.70 0.21
CA VAL A 43 2.27 -19.21 0.44
C VAL A 43 3.17 -18.15 1.10
N ALA A 44 2.62 -17.30 1.97
CA ALA A 44 3.44 -16.40 2.76
C ALA A 44 4.29 -17.24 3.74
N LEU A 45 5.61 -17.29 3.52
CA LEU A 45 6.59 -17.90 4.43
C LEU A 45 6.61 -17.23 5.82
N LEU A 46 5.91 -16.09 5.99
CA LEU A 46 5.80 -15.35 7.24
C LEU A 46 4.34 -15.14 7.64
N PRO A 47 4.04 -15.13 8.95
CA PRO A 47 2.69 -14.84 9.43
C PRO A 47 2.17 -13.47 8.99
N GLY A 48 0.86 -13.34 8.77
CA GLY A 48 0.24 -12.08 8.33
C GLY A 48 0.37 -10.90 9.31
N TRP A 49 0.81 -11.13 10.55
CA TRP A 49 1.16 -10.06 11.49
C TRP A 49 2.54 -9.44 11.21
N TYR A 50 3.44 -10.18 10.55
CA TYR A 50 4.78 -9.71 10.22
C TYR A 50 4.76 -8.80 8.99
N MET A 51 3.91 -9.12 8.02
CA MET A 51 3.67 -8.29 6.84
C MET A 51 2.19 -8.32 6.52
N ALA A 52 1.47 -7.29 6.98
CA ALA A 52 0.05 -7.15 6.66
C ALA A 52 -0.10 -7.11 5.12
N PRO A 53 -1.06 -7.84 4.54
CA PRO A 53 -1.23 -7.88 3.10
C PRO A 53 -1.44 -6.46 2.60
N LEU A 54 -0.65 -6.06 1.60
CA LEU A 54 -0.84 -4.81 0.89
C LEU A 54 -2.20 -4.89 0.18
N SER A 55 -3.23 -4.31 0.79
CA SER A 55 -4.57 -4.27 0.23
C SER A 55 -4.72 -2.98 -0.57
N GLY A 56 -4.66 -3.11 -1.90
CA GLY A 56 -5.03 -2.03 -2.82
C GLY A 56 -6.55 -1.90 -2.88
N THR A 57 -7.19 -1.28 -1.88
CA THR A 57 -8.63 -1.02 -1.96
C THR A 57 -8.86 0.21 -2.85
N ARG A 58 -9.58 0.05 -3.97
CA ARG A 58 -10.08 1.22 -4.70
C ARG A 58 -11.04 1.97 -3.78
N ARG A 59 -10.70 3.21 -3.43
CA ARG A 59 -11.51 4.04 -2.52
C ARG A 59 -12.78 4.49 -3.24
N GLY A 60 -13.86 3.72 -3.08
CA GLY A 60 -15.17 4.01 -3.64
C GLY A 60 -15.77 5.32 -3.12
N THR A 61 -16.86 5.78 -3.75
CA THR A 61 -17.54 7.04 -3.41
C THR A 61 -17.94 7.11 -1.94
N ALA A 62 -18.40 6.00 -1.36
CA ALA A 62 -18.73 5.90 0.06
C ALA A 62 -17.53 6.24 0.97
N ALA A 63 -16.35 5.71 0.67
CA ALA A 63 -15.15 5.99 1.46
C ALA A 63 -14.74 7.47 1.36
N LYS A 64 -14.87 8.08 0.17
CA LYS A 64 -14.62 9.53 -0.01
C LYS A 64 -15.56 10.38 0.84
N VAL A 65 -16.86 10.02 0.89
CA VAL A 65 -17.84 10.68 1.76
C VAL A 65 -17.46 10.53 3.23
N THR A 66 -17.13 9.31 3.69
CA THR A 66 -16.70 9.07 5.08
C THR A 66 -15.48 9.91 5.47
N ILE A 67 -14.47 9.98 4.61
CA ILE A 67 -13.27 10.80 4.86
C ILE A 67 -13.65 12.28 4.94
N GLY A 68 -14.49 12.77 4.03
CA GLY A 68 -14.97 14.14 4.06
C GLY A 68 -15.69 14.48 5.36
N VAL A 69 -16.54 13.58 5.85
CA VAL A 69 -17.24 13.73 7.14
C VAL A 69 -16.23 13.80 8.30
N ILE A 70 -15.26 12.87 8.35
CA ILE A 70 -14.24 12.86 9.41
C ILE A 70 -13.45 14.18 9.43
N ILE A 71 -12.98 14.64 8.27
CA ILE A 71 -12.24 15.90 8.15
C ILE A 71 -13.11 17.08 8.61
N ALA A 72 -14.36 17.15 8.14
CA ALA A 72 -15.28 18.20 8.53
C ALA A 72 -15.54 18.21 10.05
N SER A 73 -15.72 17.04 10.67
CA SER A 73 -15.87 16.91 12.12
C SER A 73 -14.64 17.45 12.86
N PHE A 74 -13.43 17.09 12.43
CA PHE A 74 -12.21 17.64 13.04
C PHE A 74 -12.13 19.16 12.90
N VAL A 75 -12.44 19.71 11.73
CA VAL A 75 -12.44 21.17 11.52
C VAL A 75 -13.44 21.86 12.45
N VAL A 76 -14.67 21.34 12.55
CA VAL A 76 -15.71 21.89 13.43
C VAL A 76 -15.28 21.81 14.90
N ILE A 77 -14.77 20.67 15.34
CA ILE A 77 -14.29 20.47 16.72
C ILE A 77 -13.18 21.48 17.06
N ASN A 78 -12.22 21.67 16.16
CA ASN A 78 -11.13 22.64 16.37
C ASN A 78 -11.63 24.08 16.35
N ALA A 79 -12.54 24.43 15.41
CA ALA A 79 -13.10 25.77 15.32
C ALA A 79 -13.92 26.16 16.56
N LEU A 80 -14.60 25.19 17.17
CA LEU A 80 -15.37 25.38 18.40
C LEU A 80 -14.51 25.23 19.67
N GLY A 81 -13.23 24.89 19.56
CA GLY A 81 -12.36 24.66 20.72
C GLY A 81 -12.72 23.40 21.53
N LEU A 82 -13.44 22.43 20.95
CA LEU A 82 -13.82 21.15 21.57
C LEU A 82 -12.66 20.13 21.62
N CYS A 83 -11.43 20.52 21.31
CA CYS A 83 -10.28 19.63 21.42
C CYS A 83 -9.91 19.43 22.89
N VAL A 84 -10.50 18.39 23.50
CA VAL A 84 -10.31 18.05 24.91
C VAL A 84 -9.00 17.28 25.09
N THR A 85 -7.89 17.99 25.23
CA THR A 85 -6.60 17.37 25.59
C THR A 85 -6.54 16.98 27.07
N TYR A 86 -7.40 17.56 27.94
CA TYR A 86 -7.34 17.43 29.40
C TYR A 86 -8.63 16.93 30.10
N GLY A 87 -9.63 16.44 29.37
CA GLY A 87 -10.85 15.82 29.93
C GLY A 87 -12.06 16.74 30.17
N TRP A 88 -11.99 18.05 29.88
CA TRP A 88 -13.08 18.99 30.12
C TRP A 88 -13.43 19.77 28.85
N VAL A 89 -14.72 19.76 28.47
CA VAL A 89 -15.27 20.60 27.40
C VAL A 89 -15.73 21.91 28.03
N THR A 90 -15.12 23.04 27.66
CA THR A 90 -15.61 24.37 28.04
C THR A 90 -16.25 25.03 26.82
N VAL A 91 -17.53 25.34 26.91
CA VAL A 91 -18.22 26.22 25.94
C VAL A 91 -18.02 27.65 26.45
N ALA A 92 -17.45 28.52 25.62
CA ALA A 92 -17.28 29.95 25.94
C ALA A 92 -18.61 30.71 25.90
#